data_AF-A0A0E3S7Z8-F1
#
_entry.id   AF-A0A0E3S7Z8-F1
#
_cell.length_a   1.000
_cell.length_b   1.000
_cell.length_c   1.000
_cell.angle_alpha   90.00
_cell.angle_beta   90.00
_cell.angle_gamma   90.00
#
_symmetry.space_group_name_H-M   'P 1'
#
loop_
_entity.id
_entity.type
_entity.pdbx_description
1 polymer ?
#
loop_
_entity_poly.entity_id
_entity_poly.type
_entity_poly.pdbx_seq_one_letter_code
_entity_poly.pdbx_strand_id
1 'polypeptide(L)'
;MKREDILNIARSNPEAAASYIKELESTAKKLEAKKEKLKAKKEKLEAKVEKLEARNRTFFIKKEILEAKNGKLDPINIELRKRILR
;
A
#
# COMPACT_ATOMS: atom_id res chain seq x y z
N MET A 1 -12.86 -27.01 10.42
CA MET A 1 -13.96 -27.97 10.19
C MET A 1 -14.10 -28.19 8.70
N LYS A 2 -14.19 -29.44 8.25
CA LYS A 2 -14.44 -29.78 6.84
C LYS A 2 -15.93 -29.59 6.53
N ARG A 3 -16.29 -29.52 5.23
CA ARG A 3 -17.69 -29.37 4.80
C ARG A 3 -18.57 -30.51 5.31
N GLU A 4 -18.07 -31.74 5.28
CA GLU A 4 -18.72 -32.93 5.87
C GLU A 4 -19.07 -32.75 7.35
N ASP A 5 -18.22 -32.11 8.14
CA ASP A 5 -18.47 -31.92 9.58
C ASP A 5 -19.65 -30.97 9.81
N ILE A 6 -19.75 -29.90 9.01
CA ILE A 6 -20.87 -28.95 9.06
C ILE A 6 -22.16 -29.62 8.62
N LEU A 7 -22.11 -30.46 7.58
CA LEU A 7 -23.28 -31.21 7.09
C LEU A 7 -23.77 -32.23 8.12
N ASN A 8 -22.87 -32.91 8.82
CA ASN A 8 -23.22 -33.85 9.87
C ASN A 8 -23.81 -33.15 11.10
N ILE A 9 -23.28 -31.98 11.47
CA ILE A 9 -23.87 -31.14 12.52
C ILE A 9 -25.23 -30.61 12.07
N ALA A 10 -25.39 -30.15 10.83
CA ALA A 10 -26.68 -29.66 10.33
C ALA A 10 -27.77 -30.75 10.33
N ARG A 11 -27.40 -32.01 10.08
CA ARG A 11 -28.32 -33.16 10.16
C ARG A 11 -28.70 -33.55 11.59
N SER A 12 -27.77 -33.43 12.54
CA SER A 12 -27.97 -33.84 13.94
C SER A 12 -28.46 -32.72 14.86
N ASN A 13 -28.08 -31.48 14.57
CA ASN A 13 -28.46 -30.25 15.27
C ASN A 13 -28.39 -29.03 14.32
N PRO A 14 -29.50 -28.70 13.62
CA PRO A 14 -29.53 -27.59 12.66
C PRO A 14 -29.32 -26.21 13.30
N GLU A 15 -29.70 -26.02 14.57
CA GLU A 15 -29.52 -24.75 15.28
C GLU A 15 -28.03 -24.47 15.55
N ALA A 16 -27.27 -25.49 15.95
CA ALA A 16 -25.83 -25.38 16.15
C ALA A 16 -25.11 -25.05 14.82
N ALA A 17 -25.52 -25.66 13.72
CA ALA A 17 -24.98 -25.35 12.39
C ALA A 17 -25.30 -23.90 11.97
N ALA A 18 -26.52 -23.42 12.20
CA ALA A 18 -26.91 -22.05 11.90
C ALA A 18 -26.11 -21.02 12.72
N SER A 19 -25.91 -21.29 14.02
CA SER A 19 -25.09 -20.45 14.89
C SER A 19 -23.64 -20.36 14.40
N TYR A 20 -23.04 -21.50 14.05
CA TYR A 20 -21.67 -21.56 13.53
C TYR A 20 -21.52 -20.80 12.21
N ILE A 21 -22.46 -20.95 11.27
CA ILE A 21 -22.47 -20.20 10.01
C ILE A 21 -22.55 -18.69 10.28
N LYS A 22 -23.40 -18.27 11.22
CA LYS A 22 -23.53 -16.85 11.60
C LYS A 22 -22.25 -16.28 12.21
N GLU A 23 -21.53 -17.07 13.00
CA GLU A 23 -20.20 -16.69 13.50
C GLU A 23 -19.18 -16.57 12.37
N LEU A 24 -19.17 -17.49 11.41
CA LEU A 24 -18.31 -17.42 10.23
C LEU A 24 -18.62 -16.18 9.37
N GLU A 25 -19.89 -15.84 9.16
CA GLU A 25 -20.26 -14.61 8.45
C GLU A 25 -19.80 -13.35 9.19
N SER A 26 -19.94 -13.33 10.52
CA SER A 26 -19.49 -12.22 11.36
C SER A 26 -17.96 -12.05 11.30
N THR A 27 -17.22 -13.15 11.35
CA THR A 27 -15.76 -13.12 11.21
C THR A 27 -15.32 -12.73 9.80
N ALA A 28 -16.01 -13.20 8.76
CA ALA A 28 -15.77 -12.79 7.37
C ALA A 28 -15.94 -11.28 7.19
N LYS A 29 -17.05 -10.69 7.70
CA LYS A 29 -17.28 -9.24 7.66
C LYS A 29 -16.19 -8.45 8.38
N LYS A 30 -15.72 -8.93 9.54
CA LYS A 30 -14.61 -8.31 10.28
C LYS A 30 -13.29 -8.36 9.49
N LEU A 31 -13.02 -9.47 8.80
CA LEU A 31 -11.82 -9.62 7.96
C LEU A 31 -11.87 -8.71 6.73
N GLU A 32 -13.03 -8.60 6.10
CA GLU A 32 -13.25 -7.70 4.96
C GLU A 32 -13.02 -6.24 5.35
N ALA A 33 -13.58 -5.81 6.49
CA ALA A 33 -13.32 -4.47 7.02
C ALA A 33 -11.84 -4.21 7.35
N LYS A 34 -11.11 -5.23 7.83
CA LYS A 34 -9.65 -5.14 8.04
C LYS A 34 -8.90 -5.03 6.70
N LYS A 35 -9.31 -5.77 5.68
CA LYS A 35 -8.71 -5.73 4.33
C LYS A 35 -8.84 -4.34 3.72
N GLU A 36 -10.03 -3.73 3.81
CA GLU A 36 -10.26 -2.37 3.33
C GLU A 36 -9.40 -1.33 4.07
N LYS A 37 -9.29 -1.44 5.41
CA LYS A 37 -8.39 -0.58 6.19
C LYS A 37 -6.92 -0.74 5.78
N LEU A 38 -6.48 -1.95 5.45
CA LEU A 38 -5.11 -2.18 4.97
C LEU A 38 -4.90 -1.60 3.57
N LYS A 39 -5.89 -1.70 2.68
CA LYS A 39 -5.84 -1.11 1.34
C LYS A 39 -5.70 0.42 1.41
N ALA A 40 -6.52 1.08 2.22
CA ALA A 40 -6.40 2.53 2.43
C ALA A 40 -5.05 2.95 3.05
N LYS A 41 -4.49 2.13 3.96
CA LYS A 41 -3.15 2.37 4.50
C LYS A 41 -2.06 2.23 3.43
N LYS A 42 -2.18 1.25 2.53
CA LYS A 42 -1.25 1.03 1.43
C LYS A 42 -1.25 2.24 0.48
N GLU A 43 -2.42 2.69 0.04
CA GLU A 43 -2.57 3.87 -0.83
C GLU A 43 -1.95 5.12 -0.19
N LYS A 44 -2.17 5.32 1.12
CA LYS A 44 -1.56 6.44 1.86
C LYS A 44 -0.03 6.34 1.95
N LEU A 45 0.52 5.13 2.02
CA LEU A 45 1.97 4.92 2.03
C LEU A 45 2.56 5.16 0.63
N GLU A 46 1.90 4.70 -0.43
CA GLU A 46 2.32 4.94 -1.82
C GLU A 46 2.38 6.45 -2.11
N ALA A 47 1.36 7.21 -1.75
CA ALA A 47 1.36 8.67 -1.90
C ALA A 47 2.48 9.36 -1.10
N LYS A 48 2.87 8.81 0.06
CA LYS A 48 4.02 9.32 0.83
C LYS A 48 5.34 9.02 0.13
N VAL A 49 5.48 7.84 -0.47
CA VAL A 49 6.68 7.47 -1.24
C VAL A 49 6.84 8.40 -2.43
N GLU A 50 5.79 8.62 -3.22
CA GLU A 50 5.83 9.56 -4.36
C GLU A 50 6.25 10.97 -3.92
N LYS A 51 5.70 11.46 -2.80
CA LYS A 51 6.07 12.77 -2.25
C LYS A 51 7.55 12.83 -1.83
N LEU A 52 8.08 11.75 -1.26
CA LEU A 52 9.49 11.67 -0.87
C LEU A 52 10.40 11.60 -2.10
N GLU A 53 10.01 10.84 -3.13
CA GLU A 53 10.75 10.79 -4.40
C GLU A 53 10.82 12.16 -5.06
N ALA A 54 9.71 12.90 -5.14
CA ALA A 54 9.68 14.26 -5.68
C ALA A 54 10.59 15.22 -4.89
N ARG A 55 10.60 15.10 -3.56
CA ARG A 55 11.51 15.85 -2.69
C ARG A 55 12.97 15.49 -2.95
N ASN A 56 13.28 14.20 -3.10
CA ASN A 56 14.63 13.74 -3.41
C ASN A 56 15.10 14.28 -4.77
N ARG A 57 14.26 14.22 -5.82
CA ARG A 57 14.60 14.82 -7.13
C ARG A 57 14.92 16.31 -7.00
N THR A 58 14.09 17.05 -6.26
CA THR A 58 14.32 18.47 -6.00
C THR A 58 15.63 18.72 -5.26
N PHE A 59 15.94 17.89 -4.26
CA PHE A 59 17.18 17.97 -3.49
C PHE A 59 18.41 17.72 -4.37
N PHE A 60 18.38 16.67 -5.22
CA PHE A 60 19.45 16.38 -6.17
C PHE A 60 19.70 17.55 -7.12
N ILE A 61 18.64 18.12 -7.71
CA ILE A 61 18.78 19.29 -8.60
C ILE A 61 19.41 20.48 -7.87
N LYS A 62 18.99 20.76 -6.63
CA LYS A 62 19.59 21.84 -5.83
C LYS A 62 21.06 21.60 -5.54
N LYS A 63 21.43 20.35 -5.21
CA LYS A 63 22.83 19.97 -4.97
C LYS A 63 23.69 20.20 -6.21
N GLU A 64 23.23 19.74 -7.38
CA GLU A 64 23.97 19.93 -8.64
C GLU A 64 24.14 21.41 -9.00
N ILE A 65 23.09 22.23 -8.82
CA ILE A 65 23.19 23.69 -9.02
C ILE A 65 24.26 24.31 -8.12
N LEU A 66 24.34 23.89 -6.86
CA LEU A 66 25.37 24.37 -5.93
C LEU A 66 26.77 23.90 -6.34
N GLU A 67 26.91 22.67 -6.83
CA GLU A 67 28.20 22.14 -7.30
C GLU A 67 28.69 22.88 -8.56
N ALA A 68 27.81 23.24 -9.50
CA ALA A 68 28.20 24.08 -10.65
C ALA A 68 28.54 25.52 -10.25
N LYS A 69 27.80 26.12 -9.31
CA LYS A 69 28.18 27.42 -8.75
C LYS A 69 29.56 27.40 -8.09
N ASN A 70 29.94 26.26 -7.53
CA ASN A 70 31.27 26.02 -6.95
C ASN A 70 32.32 25.58 -8.00
N GLY A 71 32.00 25.66 -9.30
CA GLY A 71 32.93 25.34 -10.39
C GLY A 71 33.25 23.85 -10.55
N LYS A 72 32.50 22.94 -9.91
CA LYS A 72 32.73 21.49 -9.95
C LYS A 72 31.97 20.76 -11.07
N LEU A 73 30.99 21.42 -11.69
CA LEU A 73 30.11 20.83 -12.72
C LEU A 73 29.85 21.84 -13.85
N ASP A 74 29.94 21.38 -15.10
CA ASP A 74 29.66 22.17 -16.30
C ASP A 74 28.16 22.53 -16.38
N PRO A 75 27.79 23.82 -16.54
CA PRO A 75 26.41 24.28 -16.66
C PRO A 75 25.56 23.55 -17.71
N ILE A 76 26.17 23.09 -18.82
CA ILE A 76 25.46 22.40 -19.92
C ILE A 76 24.92 21.04 -19.45
N ASN A 77 25.67 20.33 -18.61
CA ASN A 77 25.31 19.00 -18.12
C ASN A 77 24.13 19.05 -17.15
N ILE A 78 24.02 20.14 -16.37
CA ILE A 78 22.90 20.40 -15.47
C ILE A 78 21.61 20.63 -16.23
N GLU A 79 21.65 21.44 -17.30
CA GLU A 79 20.44 21.80 -18.04
C GLU A 79 19.86 20.60 -18.80
N LEU A 80 20.73 19.71 -19.30
CA LEU A 80 20.33 18.42 -19.89
C LEU A 80 19.67 17.49 -18.86
N ARG A 81 20.26 17.35 -17.66
CA ARG A 81 19.71 16.49 -16.60
C ARG A 81 18.39 17.00 -16.02
N LYS A 82 18.23 18.32 -15.85
CA LYS A 82 16.94 18.95 -15.49
C LYS A 82 15.83 18.57 -16.48
N ARG A 83 16.16 18.45 -17.76
CA ARG A 83 15.20 18.05 -18.81
C ARG A 83 14.80 16.58 -18.72
N ILE A 84 15.71 15.71 -18.30
CA ILE A 84 15.49 14.26 -18.14
C ILE A 84 14.74 13.94 -16.83
N LEU A 85 14.93 14.75 -15.79
CA LEU A 85 14.32 14.54 -14.46
C LEU A 85 12.95 15.22 -14.27
N ARG A 86 12.48 16.00 -15.25
CA ARG A 86 11.11 16.50 -15.35
C ARG A 86 10.17 15.37 -15.75
#